data_AF-A0A7S0B8G2-F1
#
_entry.id   AF-A0A7S0B8G2-F1
#
_cell.length_a   1.000
_cell.length_b   1.000
_cell.length_c   1.000
_cell.angle_alpha   90.00
_cell.angle_beta   90.00
_cell.angle_gamma   90.00
#
_symmetry.space_group_name_H-M   'P 1'
#
loop_
_entity.id
_entity.type
_entity.pdbx_description
1 polymer ?
#
loop_
_entity_poly.entity_id
_entity_poly.type
_entity_poly.pdbx_seq_one_letter_code
_entity_poly.pdbx_strand_id
1 'polypeptide(L)'
;LLKVDVEGEEMHVLRGAHDLFVQRRVRAVLLEVHCQLLRRRGIDPWDAPGLLADHGFSIEVRWPAGFGFINKTGFVIAERHLVRARQAPNLQILALLPSSLW
;
A
#
# COMPACT_ATOMS: atom_id res chain seq x y z
N LEU A 1 1.38 -12.42 8.42
CA LEU A 1 2.01 -11.31 7.69
C LEU A 1 2.01 -11.67 6.21
N LEU A 2 1.64 -10.75 5.33
CA LEU A 2 1.77 -10.89 3.87
C LEU A 2 2.77 -9.84 3.38
N LYS A 3 3.84 -10.24 2.71
CA LYS A 3 4.73 -9.31 1.99
C LYS A 3 4.34 -9.33 0.51
N VAL A 4 4.16 -8.15 -0.08
CA VAL A 4 3.86 -7.94 -1.50
C VAL A 4 4.93 -7.03 -2.09
N ASP A 5 5.70 -7.58 -3.02
CA ASP A 5 6.81 -6.93 -3.69
C ASP A 5 6.86 -7.55 -5.09
N VAL A 6 5.96 -7.04 -5.93
CA VAL A 6 5.69 -7.57 -7.28
C VAL A 6 5.55 -6.38 -8.22
N GLU A 7 6.43 -6.30 -9.20
CA GLU A 7 6.64 -5.12 -10.04
C GLU A 7 5.41 -4.76 -10.90
N GLY A 8 4.47 -3.98 -10.37
CA GLY A 8 3.25 -3.56 -11.07
C GLY A 8 2.09 -4.56 -11.05
N GLU A 9 2.22 -5.68 -10.35
CA GLU A 9 1.17 -6.71 -10.18
C GLU A 9 0.49 -6.68 -8.80
N GLU A 10 0.72 -5.61 -8.03
CA GLU A 10 0.29 -5.50 -6.63
C GLU A 10 -1.22 -5.69 -6.51
N MET A 11 -1.99 -5.07 -7.42
CA MET A 11 -3.45 -5.19 -7.44
C MET A 11 -3.94 -6.62 -7.67
N HIS A 12 -3.27 -7.39 -8.53
CA HIS A 12 -3.66 -8.79 -8.77
C HIS A 12 -3.41 -9.65 -7.53
N VAL A 13 -2.27 -9.46 -6.86
CA VAL A 13 -1.94 -10.15 -5.61
C VAL A 13 -2.95 -9.80 -4.52
N LEU A 14 -3.24 -8.51 -4.32
CA LEU A 14 -4.17 -8.07 -3.29
C LEU A 14 -5.59 -8.56 -3.55
N ARG A 15 -6.07 -8.54 -4.79
CA ARG A 15 -7.38 -9.11 -5.16
C ARG A 15 -7.42 -10.62 -4.94
N GLY A 16 -6.36 -11.35 -5.29
CA GLY A 16 -6.25 -12.79 -5.03
C GLY A 16 -6.20 -13.15 -3.54
N ALA A 17 -5.76 -12.21 -2.70
CA ALA A 17 -5.73 -12.37 -1.25
C ALA A 17 -7.04 -11.96 -0.54
N HIS A 18 -8.10 -11.59 -1.29
CA HIS A 18 -9.37 -11.10 -0.74
C HIS A 18 -9.93 -11.98 0.39
N ASP A 19 -10.03 -13.29 0.19
CA ASP A 19 -10.58 -14.21 1.20
C ASP A 19 -9.74 -14.23 2.47
N LEU A 20 -8.42 -14.05 2.37
CA LEU A 20 -7.54 -13.98 3.53
C LEU A 20 -7.78 -12.69 4.33
N PHE A 21 -8.14 -11.60 3.67
CA PHE A 21 -8.48 -10.33 4.31
C PHE A 21 -9.86 -10.42 4.97
N VAL A 22 -10.87 -10.93 4.26
CA VAL A 22 -12.24 -11.12 4.79
C VAL A 22 -12.23 -12.02 6.02
N GLN A 23 -11.50 -13.13 5.97
CA GLN A 23 -11.36 -14.08 7.09
C GLN A 23 -10.37 -13.61 8.16
N ARG A 24 -9.76 -12.42 8.01
CA ARG A 24 -8.75 -11.84 8.91
C ARG A 24 -7.56 -12.78 9.19
N ARG A 25 -7.24 -13.64 8.23
CA ARG A 25 -6.07 -14.55 8.28
C ARG A 25 -4.75 -13.82 8.07
N VAL A 26 -4.80 -12.64 7.45
CA VAL A 26 -3.67 -11.72 7.34
C VAL A 26 -3.92 -10.52 8.23
N ARG A 27 -3.03 -10.28 9.20
CA ARG A 27 -3.13 -9.17 10.16
C ARG A 27 -2.23 -7.98 9.84
N ALA A 28 -1.27 -8.18 8.94
CA ALA A 28 -0.32 -7.16 8.53
C ALA A 28 0.08 -7.40 7.08
N VAL A 29 0.20 -6.32 6.30
CA VAL A 29 0.72 -6.34 4.92
C VAL A 29 1.91 -5.38 4.83
N LEU A 30 3.03 -5.88 4.31
CA LEU A 30 4.15 -5.05 3.85
C LEU A 30 4.06 -4.98 2.33
N LEU A 31 3.82 -3.79 1.79
CA LEU A 31 3.54 -3.58 0.38
C LEU A 31 4.53 -2.56 -0.20
N GLU A 32 5.21 -2.94 -1.28
CA GLU A 32 5.95 -2.01 -2.13
C GLU A 32 5.10 -1.64 -3.34
N VAL A 33 4.76 -0.36 -3.48
CA VAL A 33 3.90 0.15 -4.56
C VAL A 33 4.77 0.74 -5.67
N HIS A 34 4.83 0.07 -6.81
CA HIS A 34 5.56 0.52 -7.99
C HIS A 34 4.77 1.56 -8.78
N CYS A 35 4.67 2.78 -8.24
CA CYS A 35 3.75 3.83 -8.72
C CYS A 35 3.87 4.10 -10.23
N GLN A 36 5.09 4.13 -10.78
CA GLN A 36 5.28 4.34 -12.22
C GLN A 36 4.77 3.18 -13.08
N LEU A 37 4.97 1.94 -12.65
CA LEU A 37 4.50 0.76 -13.40
C LEU A 37 2.98 0.67 -13.38
N LEU A 38 2.36 0.90 -12.21
CA LEU A 38 0.90 0.95 -12.08
C LEU A 38 0.29 2.03 -12.99
N ARG A 39 0.85 3.24 -12.99
CA ARG A 39 0.40 4.32 -13.88
C ARG A 39 0.54 3.98 -15.36
N ARG A 40 1.64 3.34 -15.78
CA ARG A 40 1.83 2.87 -17.17
C ARG A 40 0.78 1.85 -17.61
N ARG A 41 0.19 1.13 -16.65
CA ARG A 41 -0.90 0.17 -16.84
C ARG A 41 -2.30 0.79 -16.69
N GLY A 42 -2.39 2.10 -16.48
CA GLY A 42 -3.66 2.80 -16.27
C GLY A 42 -4.28 2.57 -14.88
N ILE A 43 -3.50 2.11 -13.90
CA ILE A 43 -3.94 1.86 -12.53
C ILE A 43 -3.53 3.05 -11.65
N ASP A 44 -4.42 3.52 -10.77
CA ASP A 44 -4.07 4.53 -9.77
C ASP A 44 -3.25 3.85 -8.66
N PRO A 45 -2.02 4.29 -8.36
CA PRO A 45 -1.21 3.69 -7.29
C PRO A 45 -1.89 3.69 -5.92
N TRP A 46 -2.87 4.57 -5.69
CA TRP A 46 -3.68 4.55 -4.47
C TRP A 46 -4.62 3.34 -4.38
N ASP A 47 -4.96 2.68 -5.48
CA ASP A 47 -5.94 1.58 -5.46
C ASP A 47 -5.48 0.42 -4.57
N ALA A 48 -4.17 0.19 -4.45
CA ALA A 48 -3.60 -0.87 -3.61
C ALA A 48 -3.78 -0.58 -2.10
N PRO A 49 -3.27 0.54 -1.54
CA PRO A 49 -3.57 0.90 -0.16
C PRO A 49 -5.05 1.19 0.11
N GLY A 50 -5.79 1.69 -0.89
CA GLY A 50 -7.24 1.89 -0.82
C GLY A 50 -7.99 0.58 -0.57
N LEU A 51 -7.69 -0.47 -1.34
CA LEU A 51 -8.27 -1.80 -1.15
C LEU A 51 -7.97 -2.36 0.24
N LEU A 52 -6.74 -2.18 0.75
CA LEU A 52 -6.40 -2.60 2.11
C LEU A 52 -7.19 -1.80 3.16
N ALA A 53 -7.38 -0.50 2.96
CA ALA A 53 -8.20 0.33 3.84
C ALA A 53 -9.67 -0.11 3.84
N ASP A 54 -10.22 -0.50 2.68
CA ASP A 54 -11.59 -1.04 2.56
C ASP A 54 -11.76 -2.35 3.36
N HIS A 55 -10.68 -3.10 3.55
CA HIS A 55 -10.63 -4.29 4.40
C HIS A 55 -10.34 -4.00 5.89
N GLY A 56 -10.31 -2.73 6.29
CA GLY A 56 -10.14 -2.31 7.68
C GLY A 56 -8.70 -2.22 8.15
N PHE A 57 -7.71 -2.26 7.25
CA PHE A 57 -6.33 -2.02 7.62
C PHE A 57 -6.07 -0.51 7.78
N SER A 58 -5.32 -0.15 8.82
CA SER A 58 -4.70 1.16 8.94
C SER A 58 -3.47 1.23 8.05
N ILE A 59 -3.36 2.27 7.23
CA ILE A 59 -2.28 2.42 6.25
C ILE A 59 -1.22 3.39 6.77
N GLU A 60 0.01 2.89 6.92
CA GLU A 60 1.20 3.67 7.22
C GLU A 60 2.14 3.66 6.01
N VAL A 61 2.64 4.83 5.63
CA VAL A 61 3.61 4.95 4.54
C VAL A 61 4.95 5.40 5.08
N ARG A 62 5.99 4.73 4.60
CA ARG A 62 7.37 5.10 4.83
C ARG A 62 7.76 6.19 3.83
N TRP A 63 8.29 7.28 4.34
CA TRP A 63 9.04 8.28 3.59
C TRP A 63 10.42 8.49 4.26
N PRO A 64 11.37 9.22 3.66
CA PRO A 64 12.74 9.33 4.19
C PRO A 64 12.86 9.79 5.65
N ALA A 65 11.93 10.62 6.12
CA ALA A 65 11.84 11.11 7.50
C ALA A 65 11.05 10.22 8.49
N GLY A 66 10.54 9.04 8.10
CA GLY A 66 9.83 8.13 9.01
C GLY A 66 8.56 7.48 8.43
N PHE A 67 7.69 6.97 9.31
CA PHE A 67 6.37 6.44 8.96
C PHE A 67 5.26 7.40 9.40
N GLY A 68 4.17 7.46 8.64
CA GLY A 68 2.97 8.20 9.02
C GLY A 68 1.71 7.54 8.51
N PHE A 69 0.62 7.63 9.29
CA PHE A 69 -0.72 7.26 8.84
C PHE A 69 -1.16 8.19 7.71
N ILE A 70 -1.70 7.63 6.64
CA ILE A 70 -2.13 8.44 5.50
C ILE A 70 -3.46 8.01 4.91
N ASN A 71 -4.15 8.99 4.31
CA ASN A 71 -5.26 8.80 3.39
C ASN A 71 -4.79 9.08 1.95
N LYS A 72 -5.70 9.06 0.96
CA LYS A 72 -5.37 9.31 -0.46
C LYS A 72 -4.60 10.61 -0.67
N THR A 73 -5.00 11.68 0.00
CA THR A 73 -4.31 12.98 -0.09
C THR A 73 -2.88 12.88 0.45
N GLY A 74 -2.70 12.25 1.61
CA GLY A 74 -1.38 12.00 2.19
C GLY A 74 -0.48 11.15 1.29
N PHE A 75 -1.05 10.14 0.62
CA PHE A 75 -0.35 9.30 -0.34
C PHE A 75 0.19 10.11 -1.51
N VAL A 76 -0.66 10.92 -2.13
CA VAL A 76 -0.27 11.75 -3.29
C VAL A 76 0.84 12.73 -2.90
N ILE A 77 0.79 13.28 -1.68
CA ILE A 77 1.87 14.13 -1.15
C ILE A 77 3.16 13.33 -1.02
N ALA A 78 3.12 12.14 -0.41
CA ALA A 78 4.29 11.27 -0.24
C ALA A 78 4.92 10.86 -1.59
N GLU A 79 4.10 10.44 -2.55
CA GLU A 79 4.56 10.09 -3.91
C GLU A 79 5.29 11.28 -4.57
N ARG A 80 4.70 12.49 -4.50
CA ARG A 80 5.32 13.71 -5.06
C ARG A 80 6.66 14.01 -4.40
N HIS A 81 6.80 13.79 -3.09
CA HIS A 81 8.06 13.99 -2.39
C HIS A 81 9.14 13.02 -2.87
N LEU A 82 8.82 11.73 -3.04
CA LEU A 82 9.77 10.74 -3.57
C LEU A 82 10.24 11.09 -4.99
N VAL A 83 9.29 11.44 -5.87
CA VAL A 83 9.59 11.85 -7.24
C VAL A 83 10.50 13.08 -7.27
N ARG A 84 10.23 14.09 -6.43
CA ARG A 84 11.08 15.29 -6.30
C ARG A 84 12.48 14.97 -5.77
N ALA A 85 12.59 14.04 -4.84
CA ALA A 85 13.85 13.63 -4.24
C ALA A 85 14.73 12.77 -5.17
N ARG A 86 14.26 12.44 -6.40
CA ARG A 86 14.91 11.50 -7.33
C ARG A 86 15.22 10.14 -6.70
N GLN A 87 14.47 9.77 -5.67
CA GLN A 87 14.53 8.43 -5.10
C GLN A 87 13.70 7.49 -5.96
N ALA A 88 13.95 6.18 -5.86
CA ALA A 88 13.12 5.19 -6.53
C ALA A 88 11.64 5.48 -6.22
N PRO A 89 10.74 5.47 -7.22
CA PRO A 89 9.37 5.96 -7.10
C PRO A 89 8.45 5.02 -6.31
N ASN A 90 9.04 4.05 -5.60
CA ASN A 90 8.31 3.00 -4.92
C ASN A 90 7.98 3.46 -3.50
N LEU A 91 6.70 3.42 -3.15
CA LEU A 91 6.25 3.70 -1.80
C LEU A 91 6.26 2.39 -1.00
N GLN A 92 6.92 2.40 0.15
CA GLN A 92 6.82 1.30 1.11
C GLN A 92 5.67 1.57 2.07
N ILE A 93 4.75 0.60 2.15
CA ILE A 93 3.53 0.68 2.93
C ILE A 93 3.54 -0.44 3.97
N LEU A 94 3.23 -0.08 5.21
CA LEU A 94 2.86 -1.00 6.26
C LEU A 94 1.36 -0.84 6.51
N ALA A 95 0.59 -1.89 6.25
CA ALA A 95 -0.84 -1.93 6.57
C ALA A 95 -1.08 -2.86 7.75
N LEU A 96 -1.76 -2.38 8.78
CA LEU A 96 -1.99 -3.12 10.03
C LEU A 96 -3.48 -3.24 10.33
N LEU A 97 -3.93 -4.44 10.66
CA LEU A 97 -5.28 -4.66 11.14
C LEU A 97 -5.35 -4.34 12.66
N PRO A 98 -6.27 -3.46 13.11
CA PRO A 98 -6.43 -3.10 14.51
C PRO A 98 -6.56 -4.30 15.46
N SER A 99 -6.03 -4.18 16.68
CA SER A 99 -6.11 -5.22 17.73
C SER A 99 -7.53 -5.53 18.19
N SER A 100 -8.46 -4.58 18.04
CA SER A 100 -9.88 -4.77 18.32
C SER A 100 -10.60 -5.70 17.32
N LEU A 101 -9.95 -6.04 16.20
CA LEU A 101 -10.50 -6.92 15.16
C LEU A 101 -9.89 -8.33 15.20
N TRP A 102 -9.15 -8.64 16.26
CA TRP A 102 -8.49 -9.94 16.46
C TRP A 102 -9.40 -11.01 17.04
#